data_AF-A0A0Q0MNA6-F1
#
_entry.id   AF-A0A0Q0MNA6-F1
#
_cell.length_a   1.000
_cell.length_b   1.000
_cell.length_c   1.000
_cell.angle_alpha   90.00
_cell.angle_beta   90.00
_cell.angle_gamma   90.00
#
_symmetry.space_group_name_H-M   'P 1'
#
loop_
_entity.id
_entity.type
_entity.pdbx_description
1 polymer ?
#
loop_
_entity_poly.entity_id
_entity_poly.type
_entity_poly.pdbx_seq_one_letter_code
_entity_poly.pdbx_strand_id
1 'polypeptide(L)'
;MTFCVAWKTESAAFIIADSVVTQIKGASDTELSNTSSFMEKQGFIEDDKYSYEGAYKLFSTDACGFSIAGDKAFGIDFVSNVINQIEIFKRSVEEAIHFSLQNYPDFSSYPQIEIIIITFDSKPRMFTVFNQRKTNYLKEEFEPIVTGTPLQGLKQEFLELFDGSLKYWESEPSFDRDEIFFVKILALLQSYGINYYTLGAGVGGSYTGLLVNSEGIVYQPDVCYLLTGENPEFDSFKFAMVSVEKEAFSVVNTDMPSLYIENDLSHSCDCTSKSLLDRTSDNFDAGRFKYLILINCRRFVSVIIDMNFSDSHALVITDVIKERKGRLGLYFSGQIFNLLNDGFETLPSEQKATIYYIPFIAASRKDLNFIDELKKSPRISKQIDLDRIKYKFIIYKEGFEDSYYGGINSIFPFVSEFKGEKLIRVVDTSSDFVIFEYENGVIIYPEYISDTKEILDSIQPRLRIDNIYMFDVYGTGDDPIYIEVMARNEEQAIDHANAKVNEEFGCNKHLIYSGKFYYHPAYYYLN
;
A
#
# COMPACT_ATOMS: atom_id res chain seq x y z
N MET A 1 16.91 -3.68 -13.54
CA MET A 1 17.38 -4.04 -12.18
C MET A 1 16.24 -4.78 -11.50
N THR A 2 16.53 -5.72 -10.60
CA THR A 2 15.52 -6.51 -9.88
C THR A 2 16.00 -6.66 -8.46
N PHE A 3 15.09 -6.68 -7.49
CA PHE A 3 15.38 -7.18 -6.15
C PHE A 3 14.62 -8.48 -5.95
N CYS A 4 15.35 -9.54 -5.65
CA CYS A 4 14.75 -10.83 -5.33
C CYS A 4 15.49 -11.48 -4.18
N VAL A 5 14.71 -11.98 -3.23
CA VAL A 5 15.19 -12.76 -2.09
C VAL A 5 14.67 -14.17 -2.17
N ALA A 6 15.49 -15.12 -1.72
CA ALA A 6 15.09 -16.51 -1.59
C ALA A 6 15.73 -17.14 -0.37
N TRP A 7 15.01 -18.06 0.25
CA TRP A 7 15.50 -18.82 1.40
C TRP A 7 14.80 -20.17 1.46
N LYS A 8 15.24 -21.03 2.37
CA LYS A 8 14.58 -22.30 2.65
C LYS A 8 14.55 -22.60 4.14
N THR A 9 13.48 -23.25 4.57
CA THR A 9 13.35 -23.91 5.87
C THR A 9 13.60 -25.41 5.68
N GLU A 10 13.30 -26.21 6.70
CA GLU A 10 13.33 -27.67 6.57
C GLU A 10 12.18 -28.21 5.70
N SER A 11 11.07 -27.45 5.61
CA SER A 11 9.81 -27.88 4.99
C SER A 11 9.44 -27.15 3.70
N ALA A 12 10.00 -25.96 3.44
CA ALA A 12 9.72 -25.20 2.23
C ALA A 12 10.91 -24.39 1.72
N ALA A 13 10.88 -24.03 0.43
CA ALA A 13 11.76 -23.02 -0.17
C ALA A 13 10.89 -21.86 -0.68
N PHE A 14 11.41 -20.64 -0.66
CA PHE A 14 10.65 -19.42 -0.86
C PHE A 14 11.38 -18.49 -1.83
N ILE A 15 10.61 -17.75 -2.64
CA ILE A 15 11.09 -16.66 -3.47
C ILE A 15 10.14 -15.47 -3.29
N ILE A 16 10.69 -14.27 -3.09
CA ILE A 16 9.98 -12.99 -3.22
C ILE A 16 10.71 -12.12 -4.23
N ALA A 17 9.96 -11.44 -5.10
CA ALA A 17 10.48 -10.46 -6.04
C ALA A 17 9.66 -9.17 -6.01
N ASP A 18 10.33 -8.06 -6.31
CA ASP A 18 9.72 -6.76 -6.52
C ASP A 18 9.14 -6.64 -7.94
N SER A 19 8.32 -5.61 -8.19
CA SER A 19 7.62 -5.42 -9.47
C SER A 19 8.19 -4.28 -10.31
N VAL A 20 9.20 -3.56 -9.83
CA VAL A 20 9.81 -2.42 -10.53
C VAL A 20 10.69 -2.87 -11.69
N VAL A 21 10.60 -2.17 -12.81
CA VAL A 21 11.47 -2.29 -13.98
C VAL A 21 12.15 -0.96 -14.27
N THR A 22 13.30 -1.03 -14.94
CA THR A 22 14.04 0.16 -15.39
C THR A 22 14.15 0.14 -16.91
N GLN A 23 13.74 1.21 -17.57
CA GLN A 23 13.83 1.39 -19.01
C GLN A 23 14.73 2.57 -19.39
N ILE A 24 15.38 2.47 -20.54
CA ILE A 24 16.19 3.56 -21.11
C ILE A 24 15.24 4.52 -21.85
N LYS A 25 15.49 5.82 -21.71
CA LYS A 25 14.73 6.93 -22.30
C LYS A 25 14.51 6.76 -23.81
N GLY A 26 13.27 6.94 -24.28
CA GLY A 26 12.88 6.86 -25.69
C GLY A 26 12.16 5.57 -26.11
N ALA A 27 12.00 4.60 -25.22
CA ALA A 27 11.13 3.44 -25.41
C ALA A 27 9.74 3.75 -24.81
N SER A 28 8.78 4.11 -25.67
CA SER A 28 7.36 4.38 -25.39
C SER A 28 7.02 5.41 -24.29
N ASP A 29 6.51 6.57 -24.72
CA ASP A 29 5.78 7.54 -23.89
C ASP A 29 4.39 6.98 -23.51
N THR A 30 4.35 5.92 -22.70
CA THR A 30 3.10 5.58 -21.99
C THR A 30 2.91 6.58 -20.85
N GLU A 31 1.69 7.10 -20.68
CA GLU A 31 1.29 7.89 -19.52
C GLU A 31 1.35 7.01 -18.26
N LEU A 32 2.56 6.81 -17.73
CA LEU A 32 2.79 6.05 -16.51
C LEU A 32 2.43 6.92 -15.32
N SER A 33 1.74 6.33 -14.33
CA SER A 33 1.48 6.98 -13.04
C SER A 33 2.78 7.51 -12.45
N ASN A 34 2.74 8.67 -11.79
CA ASN A 34 3.91 9.20 -11.08
C ASN A 34 4.23 8.45 -9.77
N THR A 35 3.36 7.54 -9.34
CA THR A 35 3.50 6.77 -8.08
C THR A 35 3.15 5.29 -8.30
N SER A 36 3.84 4.40 -7.57
CA SER A 36 3.55 2.95 -7.52
C SER A 36 2.36 2.64 -6.61
N SER A 37 1.88 1.39 -6.66
CA SER A 37 0.79 0.85 -5.82
C SER A 37 0.97 1.14 -4.32
N PHE A 38 2.23 1.30 -3.89
CA PHE A 38 2.60 1.57 -2.51
C PHE A 38 3.18 2.98 -2.30
N MET A 39 2.78 3.94 -3.15
CA MET A 39 3.11 5.37 -3.07
C MET A 39 4.57 5.74 -3.31
N GLU A 40 5.42 4.80 -3.72
CA GLU A 40 6.79 5.15 -4.08
C GLU A 40 6.77 6.00 -5.35
N LYS A 41 7.55 7.08 -5.36
CA LYS A 41 7.66 7.97 -6.52
C LYS A 41 8.31 7.22 -7.68
N GLN A 42 7.60 7.11 -8.80
CA GLN A 42 8.11 6.60 -10.07
C GLN A 42 8.76 7.74 -10.84
N GLY A 43 9.80 7.46 -11.61
CA GLY A 43 10.50 8.55 -12.28
C GLY A 43 11.90 8.22 -12.78
N PHE A 44 12.56 9.27 -13.26
CA PHE A 44 13.93 9.21 -13.70
C PHE A 44 14.88 9.05 -12.51
N ILE A 45 15.70 8.00 -12.53
CA ILE A 45 16.75 7.74 -11.55
C ILE A 45 18.08 8.39 -11.99
N GLU A 46 18.32 8.39 -13.30
CA GLU A 46 19.46 9.02 -13.97
C GLU A 46 18.94 9.72 -15.25
N ASP A 47 19.76 10.55 -15.91
CA ASP A 47 19.34 11.38 -17.06
C ASP A 47 18.68 10.59 -18.21
N ASP A 48 18.94 9.28 -18.28
CA ASP A 48 18.49 8.35 -19.31
C ASP A 48 17.73 7.10 -18.79
N LYS A 49 17.52 6.93 -17.47
CA LYS A 49 16.86 5.74 -16.90
C LYS A 49 15.59 6.10 -16.15
N TYR A 50 14.49 5.47 -16.52
CA TYR A 50 13.18 5.63 -15.88
C TYR A 50 12.79 4.32 -15.19
N SER A 51 12.38 4.39 -13.92
CA SER A 51 11.89 3.23 -13.17
C SER A 51 10.43 3.36 -12.79
N TYR A 52 9.72 2.25 -12.89
CA TYR A 52 8.29 2.12 -12.61
C TYR A 52 7.91 0.68 -12.30
N GLU A 53 6.80 0.49 -11.60
CA GLU A 53 6.13 -0.77 -11.34
C GLU A 53 5.50 -1.30 -12.64
N GLY A 54 5.91 -2.49 -13.09
CA GLY A 54 5.47 -2.99 -14.39
C GLY A 54 5.89 -4.40 -14.78
N ALA A 55 6.44 -5.23 -13.89
CA ALA A 55 6.74 -6.62 -14.22
C ALA A 55 6.41 -7.60 -13.10
N TYR A 56 5.86 -8.75 -13.49
CA TYR A 56 5.75 -9.92 -12.63
C TYR A 56 6.94 -10.83 -12.91
N LYS A 57 7.84 -10.95 -11.92
CA LYS A 57 9.17 -11.57 -12.10
C LYS A 57 9.25 -13.01 -11.58
N LEU A 58 8.10 -13.57 -11.19
CA LEU A 58 8.00 -14.95 -10.72
C LEU A 58 7.38 -15.81 -11.80
N PHE A 59 7.93 -17.01 -11.95
CA PHE A 59 7.44 -18.02 -12.86
C PHE A 59 7.43 -19.35 -12.12
N SER A 60 6.61 -20.30 -12.57
CA SER A 60 6.65 -21.64 -12.01
C SER A 60 6.10 -22.70 -12.95
N THR A 61 6.50 -23.93 -12.69
CA THR A 61 5.84 -25.16 -13.12
C THR A 61 5.15 -25.80 -11.92
N ASP A 62 4.58 -26.98 -12.07
CA ASP A 62 4.06 -27.73 -10.92
C ASP A 62 5.18 -28.24 -9.99
N ALA A 63 6.44 -28.23 -10.43
CA ALA A 63 7.58 -28.80 -9.72
C ALA A 63 8.51 -27.76 -9.06
N CYS A 64 8.61 -26.56 -9.65
CA CYS A 64 9.57 -25.56 -9.21
C CYS A 64 9.13 -24.13 -9.52
N GLY A 65 9.63 -23.18 -8.73
CA GLY A 65 9.47 -21.74 -8.93
C GLY A 65 10.78 -21.07 -9.36
N PHE A 66 10.67 -19.95 -10.06
CA PHE A 66 11.78 -19.20 -10.65
C PHE A 66 11.63 -17.71 -10.36
N SER A 67 12.75 -17.01 -10.23
CA SER A 67 12.84 -15.56 -10.40
C SER A 67 13.94 -15.17 -11.37
N ILE A 68 13.79 -14.00 -12.00
CA ILE A 68 14.74 -13.47 -12.98
C ILE A 68 15.23 -12.09 -12.56
N ALA A 69 16.55 -11.94 -12.48
CA ALA A 69 17.24 -10.67 -12.39
C ALA A 69 18.20 -10.49 -13.58
N GLY A 70 18.30 -9.27 -14.12
CA GLY A 70 19.16 -8.95 -15.26
C GLY A 70 18.39 -8.72 -16.56
N ASP A 71 18.92 -9.21 -17.68
CA ASP A 71 18.31 -9.08 -19.00
C ASP A 71 17.03 -9.90 -19.11
N LYS A 72 15.91 -9.20 -19.29
CA LYS A 72 14.57 -9.79 -19.33
C LYS A 72 14.41 -10.80 -20.47
N ALA A 73 14.79 -10.42 -21.69
CA ALA A 73 14.55 -11.25 -22.87
C ALA A 73 15.36 -12.55 -22.80
N PHE A 74 16.64 -12.46 -22.45
CA PHE A 74 17.50 -13.63 -22.32
C PHE A 74 17.11 -14.51 -21.12
N GLY A 75 16.76 -13.89 -19.98
CA GLY A 75 16.32 -14.64 -18.81
C GLY A 75 15.07 -15.47 -19.08
N ILE A 76 14.07 -14.89 -19.77
CA ILE A 76 12.82 -15.56 -20.14
C ILE A 76 13.10 -16.74 -21.09
N ASP A 77 13.96 -16.55 -22.10
CA ASP A 77 14.35 -17.63 -23.02
C ASP A 77 15.03 -18.79 -22.28
N PHE A 78 15.96 -18.48 -21.36
CA PHE A 78 16.61 -19.50 -20.55
C PHE A 78 15.61 -20.26 -19.65
N VAL A 79 14.75 -19.54 -18.92
CA VAL A 79 13.74 -20.16 -18.04
C VAL A 79 12.78 -21.02 -18.86
N SER A 80 12.35 -20.56 -20.04
CA SER A 80 11.51 -21.34 -20.96
C SER A 80 12.16 -22.67 -21.35
N ASN A 81 13.46 -22.65 -21.64
CA ASN A 81 14.22 -23.86 -21.95
C ASN A 81 14.26 -24.83 -20.76
N VAL A 82 14.46 -24.33 -19.53
CA VAL A 82 14.44 -25.16 -18.31
C VAL A 82 13.05 -25.77 -18.11
N ILE A 83 11.99 -24.95 -18.21
CA ILE A 83 10.60 -25.40 -18.10
C ILE A 83 10.31 -26.50 -19.12
N ASN A 84 10.70 -26.34 -20.38
CA ASN A 84 10.52 -27.37 -21.41
C ASN A 84 11.23 -28.69 -21.05
N GLN A 85 12.46 -28.63 -20.51
CA GLN A 85 13.17 -29.82 -20.05
C GLN A 85 12.46 -30.54 -18.90
N ILE A 86 11.80 -29.81 -18.00
CA ILE A 86 11.03 -30.37 -16.88
C ILE A 86 9.69 -30.93 -17.39
N GLU A 87 8.89 -30.12 -18.06
CA GLU A 87 7.51 -30.46 -18.38
C GLU A 87 7.37 -31.43 -19.55
N ILE A 88 8.19 -31.30 -20.59
CA ILE A 88 8.10 -32.14 -21.80
C ILE A 88 9.01 -33.37 -21.66
N PHE A 89 10.27 -33.15 -21.27
CA PHE A 89 11.28 -34.22 -21.21
C PHE A 89 11.34 -34.92 -19.85
N LYS A 90 10.52 -34.49 -18.87
CA LYS A 90 10.36 -35.12 -17.54
C LYS A 90 11.68 -35.29 -16.78
N ARG A 91 12.60 -34.34 -16.94
CA ARG A 91 13.88 -34.32 -16.24
C ARG A 91 13.73 -33.77 -14.82
N SER A 92 14.65 -34.15 -13.93
CA SER A 92 14.79 -33.43 -12.67
C SER A 92 15.19 -31.98 -12.91
N VAL A 93 14.94 -31.09 -11.94
CA VAL A 93 15.26 -29.65 -12.05
C VAL A 93 16.75 -29.44 -12.33
N GLU A 94 17.63 -30.15 -11.63
CA GLU A 94 19.08 -30.04 -11.80
C GLU A 94 19.53 -30.49 -13.20
N GLU A 95 19.01 -31.62 -13.69
CA GLU A 95 19.27 -32.06 -15.07
C GLU A 95 18.72 -31.04 -16.09
N ALA A 96 17.51 -30.53 -15.89
CA ALA A 96 16.89 -29.56 -16.78
C ALA A 96 17.73 -28.29 -16.92
N ILE A 97 18.30 -27.79 -15.82
CA ILE A 97 19.24 -26.66 -15.84
C ILE A 97 20.49 -27.01 -16.65
N HIS A 98 21.11 -28.16 -16.39
CA HIS A 98 22.31 -28.60 -17.09
C HIS A 98 22.09 -28.74 -18.60
N PHE A 99 20.96 -29.31 -19.02
CA PHE A 99 20.61 -29.42 -20.44
C PHE A 99 20.34 -28.04 -21.06
N SER A 100 19.69 -27.14 -20.33
CA SER A 100 19.44 -25.78 -20.82
C SER A 100 20.73 -24.98 -21.00
N LEU A 101 21.70 -25.13 -20.10
CA LEU A 101 23.03 -24.51 -20.24
C LEU A 101 23.77 -24.97 -21.50
N GLN A 102 23.55 -26.21 -21.96
CA GLN A 102 24.19 -26.74 -23.18
C GLN A 102 23.67 -26.07 -24.46
N ASN A 103 22.50 -25.42 -24.42
CA ASN A 103 21.95 -24.69 -25.57
C ASN A 103 22.69 -23.37 -25.84
N TYR A 104 23.54 -22.92 -24.92
CA TYR A 104 24.26 -21.65 -25.02
C TYR A 104 25.78 -21.88 -25.01
N PRO A 105 26.40 -22.13 -26.18
CA PRO A 105 27.85 -22.17 -26.30
C PRO A 105 28.46 -20.86 -25.81
N ASP A 106 29.37 -20.94 -24.83
CA ASP A 106 29.91 -19.78 -24.10
C ASP A 106 28.81 -18.90 -23.45
N PHE A 107 28.07 -19.49 -22.50
CA PHE A 107 27.03 -18.82 -21.71
C PHE A 107 27.48 -17.46 -21.14
N SER A 108 28.78 -17.30 -20.84
CA SER A 108 29.35 -16.04 -20.32
C SER A 108 29.37 -14.87 -21.31
N SER A 109 29.16 -15.13 -22.60
CA SER A 109 29.10 -14.11 -23.66
C SER A 109 27.71 -13.47 -23.83
N TYR A 110 26.68 -14.02 -23.20
CA TYR A 110 25.29 -13.56 -23.31
C TYR A 110 24.98 -12.39 -22.34
N PRO A 111 23.88 -11.65 -22.55
CA PRO A 111 23.43 -10.61 -21.63
C PRO A 111 23.33 -11.11 -20.19
N GLN A 112 23.68 -10.25 -19.23
CA GLN A 112 23.77 -10.64 -17.82
C GLN A 112 22.44 -11.12 -17.27
N ILE A 113 22.42 -12.31 -16.68
CA ILE A 113 21.28 -12.84 -15.93
C ILE A 113 21.73 -13.49 -14.62
N GLU A 114 20.84 -13.45 -13.65
CA GLU A 114 20.87 -14.20 -12.41
C GLU A 114 19.46 -14.74 -12.15
N ILE A 115 19.33 -16.07 -12.08
CA ILE A 115 18.06 -16.77 -11.93
C ILE A 115 18.10 -17.56 -10.64
N ILE A 116 17.10 -17.38 -9.79
CA ILE A 116 16.90 -18.24 -8.62
C ILE A 116 15.86 -19.29 -8.99
N ILE A 117 16.11 -20.54 -8.60
CA ILE A 117 15.22 -21.67 -8.83
C ILE A 117 15.00 -22.37 -7.49
N ILE A 118 13.75 -22.51 -7.08
CA ILE A 118 13.38 -23.27 -5.88
C ILE A 118 12.56 -24.50 -6.26
N THR A 119 12.81 -25.61 -5.59
CA THR A 119 12.14 -26.89 -5.84
C THR A 119 11.99 -27.70 -4.55
N PHE A 120 11.09 -28.66 -4.57
CA PHE A 120 10.93 -29.65 -3.50
C PHE A 120 10.96 -31.05 -4.09
N ASP A 121 12.05 -31.77 -3.84
CA ASP A 121 12.17 -33.19 -4.20
C ASP A 121 11.78 -34.03 -2.96
N SER A 122 12.77 -34.49 -2.20
CA SER A 122 12.62 -35.07 -0.86
C SER A 122 12.77 -34.03 0.27
N LYS A 123 13.29 -32.86 -0.08
CA LYS A 123 13.53 -31.71 0.80
C LYS A 123 13.53 -30.43 -0.04
N PRO A 124 13.34 -29.26 0.56
CA PRO A 124 13.48 -27.99 -0.15
C PRO A 124 14.91 -27.79 -0.66
N ARG A 125 15.04 -27.34 -1.91
CA ARG A 125 16.32 -27.01 -2.54
C ARG A 125 16.23 -25.66 -3.25
N MET A 126 17.36 -24.97 -3.31
CA MET A 126 17.50 -23.71 -4.01
C MET A 126 18.73 -23.74 -4.90
N PHE A 127 18.62 -23.18 -6.09
CA PHE A 127 19.72 -23.03 -7.03
C PHE A 127 19.81 -21.59 -7.52
N THR A 128 21.04 -21.14 -7.77
CA THR A 128 21.29 -19.92 -8.53
C THR A 128 21.96 -20.29 -9.85
N VAL A 129 21.44 -19.75 -10.95
CA VAL A 129 22.09 -19.75 -12.25
C VAL A 129 22.57 -18.34 -12.58
N PHE A 130 23.83 -18.18 -12.95
CA PHE A 130 24.40 -16.88 -13.35
C PHE A 130 25.42 -17.07 -14.46
N ASN A 131 25.48 -16.14 -15.42
CA ASN A 131 26.36 -16.28 -16.58
C ASN A 131 27.69 -15.52 -16.49
N GLN A 132 27.84 -14.58 -15.56
CA GLN A 132 29.07 -13.77 -15.45
C GLN A 132 30.27 -14.48 -14.77
N ARG A 133 30.11 -15.70 -14.25
CA ARG A 133 31.24 -16.46 -13.67
C ARG A 133 31.73 -17.50 -14.68
N LYS A 134 33.01 -17.40 -15.07
CA LYS A 134 33.60 -18.20 -16.15
C LYS A 134 33.65 -19.72 -15.95
N THR A 135 33.47 -20.23 -14.73
CA THR A 135 33.80 -21.65 -14.43
C THR A 135 32.72 -22.44 -13.72
N ASN A 136 31.64 -21.82 -13.26
CA ASN A 136 30.49 -22.55 -12.74
C ASN A 136 29.22 -21.71 -12.85
N TYR A 137 28.32 -22.06 -13.76
CA TYR A 137 27.09 -21.32 -14.02
C TYR A 137 25.92 -21.73 -13.11
N LEU A 138 26.04 -22.83 -12.37
CA LEU A 138 25.02 -23.37 -11.47
C LEU A 138 25.58 -23.58 -10.07
N LYS A 139 24.88 -23.07 -9.07
CA LYS A 139 25.23 -23.27 -7.66
C LYS A 139 23.99 -23.68 -6.87
N GLU A 140 24.07 -24.79 -6.13
CA GLU A 140 23.10 -25.09 -5.08
C GLU A 140 23.38 -24.19 -3.87
N GLU A 141 22.33 -23.56 -3.36
CA GLU A 141 22.41 -22.56 -2.30
C GLU A 141 21.85 -23.12 -1.00
N PHE A 142 22.62 -22.93 0.07
CA PHE A 142 22.25 -23.37 1.42
C PHE A 142 21.86 -22.20 2.32
N GLU A 143 22.37 -21.01 2.01
CA GLU A 143 22.11 -19.75 2.71
C GLU A 143 21.04 -18.93 1.99
N PRO A 144 20.42 -17.95 2.66
CA PRO A 144 19.54 -16.98 2.02
C PRO A 144 20.25 -16.24 0.89
N ILE A 145 19.53 -16.05 -0.20
CA ILE A 145 20.01 -15.39 -1.41
C ILE A 145 19.35 -14.02 -1.47
N VAL A 146 20.15 -13.00 -1.78
CA VAL A 146 19.66 -11.66 -2.16
C VAL A 146 20.33 -11.33 -3.48
N THR A 147 19.54 -11.27 -4.55
CA THR A 147 20.01 -11.04 -5.93
C THR A 147 19.65 -9.64 -6.42
N GLY A 148 20.38 -9.20 -7.44
CA GLY A 148 20.19 -7.89 -8.05
C GLY A 148 21.07 -6.79 -7.47
N THR A 149 20.55 -5.55 -7.48
CA THR A 149 21.29 -4.36 -6.98
C THR A 149 20.63 -3.83 -5.70
N PRO A 150 20.58 -4.63 -4.60
CA PRO A 150 19.99 -4.16 -3.36
C PRO A 150 20.80 -2.98 -2.82
N LEU A 151 20.11 -2.00 -2.22
CA LEU A 151 20.78 -1.07 -1.31
C LEU A 151 21.44 -1.89 -0.20
N GLN A 152 22.69 -1.57 0.17
CA GLN A 152 23.44 -2.35 1.16
C GLN A 152 22.66 -2.50 2.48
N GLY A 153 21.89 -1.48 2.88
CA GLY A 153 20.99 -1.51 4.03
C GLY A 153 19.91 -2.59 3.93
N LEU A 154 19.19 -2.67 2.80
CA LEU A 154 18.12 -3.67 2.59
C LEU A 154 18.63 -5.11 2.71
N LYS A 155 19.80 -5.38 2.12
CA LYS A 155 20.41 -6.71 2.22
C LYS A 155 20.73 -7.06 3.67
N GLN A 156 21.31 -6.13 4.42
CA GLN A 156 21.65 -6.36 5.82
C GLN A 156 20.40 -6.54 6.67
N GLU A 157 19.39 -5.69 6.52
CA GLU A 157 18.14 -5.78 7.26
C GLU A 157 17.35 -7.06 6.96
N PHE A 158 17.30 -7.47 5.69
CA PHE A 158 16.72 -8.76 5.31
C PHE A 158 17.42 -9.92 6.04
N LEU A 159 18.76 -9.95 6.03
CA LEU A 159 19.52 -11.02 6.68
C LEU A 159 19.34 -11.00 8.21
N GLU A 160 19.32 -9.83 8.82
CA GLU A 160 19.11 -9.70 10.27
C GLU A 160 17.69 -10.11 10.70
N LEU A 161 16.66 -9.70 9.94
CA LEU A 161 15.28 -10.15 10.20
C LEU A 161 15.13 -11.64 9.91
N PHE A 162 15.75 -12.14 8.84
CA PHE A 162 15.77 -13.58 8.53
C PHE A 162 16.35 -14.36 9.72
N ASP A 163 17.52 -13.98 10.22
CA ASP A 163 18.17 -14.64 11.37
C ASP A 163 17.34 -14.54 12.65
N GLY A 164 16.71 -13.38 12.89
CA GLY A 164 15.81 -13.17 14.03
C GLY A 164 14.56 -14.04 13.92
N SER A 165 13.91 -14.03 12.76
CA SER A 165 12.65 -14.73 12.50
C SER A 165 12.82 -16.24 12.40
N LEU A 166 13.96 -16.73 11.89
CA LEU A 166 14.27 -18.15 11.83
C LEU A 166 14.29 -18.77 13.23
N LYS A 167 14.88 -18.08 14.22
CA LYS A 167 14.87 -18.52 15.63
C LYS A 167 13.46 -18.63 16.20
N TYR A 168 12.58 -17.69 15.85
CA TYR A 168 11.18 -17.75 16.25
C TYR A 168 10.42 -18.86 15.51
N TRP A 169 10.67 -19.03 14.21
CA TRP A 169 10.09 -20.08 13.38
C TRP A 169 10.40 -21.48 13.91
N GLU A 170 11.62 -21.74 14.37
CA GLU A 170 11.99 -23.02 15.01
C GLU A 170 11.14 -23.31 16.27
N SER A 171 10.69 -22.26 16.96
CA SER A 171 10.00 -22.33 18.26
C SER A 171 8.47 -22.28 18.23
N GLU A 172 7.83 -21.89 17.12
CA GLU A 172 6.36 -21.81 17.01
C GLU A 172 5.69 -23.22 16.99
N PRO A 173 4.37 -23.42 17.06
CA PRO A 173 3.71 -24.72 16.84
C PRO A 173 3.64 -25.08 15.34
N SER A 174 3.64 -26.37 14.95
CA SER A 174 3.97 -26.81 13.57
C SER A 174 2.97 -26.51 12.45
N PHE A 175 1.75 -26.09 12.76
CA PHE A 175 0.73 -25.83 11.73
C PHE A 175 0.89 -24.38 11.26
N ASP A 176 1.16 -24.18 9.95
CA ASP A 176 1.29 -22.88 9.25
C ASP A 176 2.57 -22.03 9.46
N ARG A 177 3.61 -22.55 10.10
CA ARG A 177 4.84 -21.75 10.37
C ARG A 177 5.50 -21.16 9.12
N ASP A 178 5.54 -21.93 8.04
CA ASP A 178 6.15 -21.49 6.78
C ASP A 178 5.40 -20.32 6.17
N GLU A 179 4.07 -20.33 6.20
CA GLU A 179 3.26 -19.24 5.67
C GLU A 179 3.36 -17.99 6.54
N ILE A 180 3.34 -18.15 7.87
CA ILE A 180 3.55 -17.04 8.82
C ILE A 180 4.91 -16.38 8.57
N PHE A 181 5.96 -17.18 8.39
CA PHE A 181 7.29 -16.66 8.11
C PHE A 181 7.34 -15.95 6.75
N PHE A 182 6.71 -16.53 5.73
CA PHE A 182 6.59 -15.94 4.41
C PHE A 182 5.92 -14.56 4.42
N VAL A 183 4.78 -14.43 5.12
CA VAL A 183 4.06 -13.16 5.24
C VAL A 183 4.82 -12.13 6.07
N LYS A 184 5.57 -12.55 7.10
CA LYS A 184 6.49 -11.66 7.85
C LYS A 184 7.56 -11.05 6.94
N ILE A 185 8.17 -11.84 6.06
CA ILE A 185 9.16 -11.33 5.10
C ILE A 185 8.49 -10.41 4.06
N LEU A 186 7.29 -10.74 3.56
CA LEU A 186 6.54 -9.84 2.67
C LEU A 186 6.26 -8.48 3.33
N ALA A 187 5.82 -8.47 4.59
CA ALA A 187 5.58 -7.25 5.35
C ALA A 187 6.86 -6.42 5.51
N LEU A 188 8.00 -7.06 5.80
CA LEU A 188 9.29 -6.38 5.90
C LEU A 188 9.63 -5.65 4.60
N LEU A 189 9.63 -6.38 3.50
CA LEU A 189 10.08 -5.86 2.21
C LEU A 189 9.17 -4.71 1.75
N GLN A 190 7.87 -4.88 1.92
CA GLN A 190 6.91 -3.81 1.61
C GLN A 190 7.12 -2.58 2.49
N SER A 191 7.31 -2.78 3.79
CA SER A 191 7.56 -1.70 4.74
C SER A 191 8.88 -0.97 4.46
N TYR A 192 9.92 -1.68 4.06
CA TYR A 192 11.20 -1.10 3.64
C TYR A 192 11.05 -0.25 2.38
N GLY A 193 10.34 -0.75 1.36
CA GLY A 193 10.08 0.01 0.14
C GLY A 193 9.40 1.35 0.42
N ILE A 194 8.40 1.33 1.32
CA ILE A 194 7.65 2.53 1.73
C ILE A 194 8.52 3.51 2.54
N ASN A 195 9.29 3.03 3.52
CA ASN A 195 10.03 3.90 4.43
C ASN A 195 11.33 4.47 3.82
N TYR A 196 11.98 3.74 2.91
CA TYR A 196 13.28 4.13 2.32
C TYR A 196 13.18 4.63 0.87
N TYR A 197 12.00 4.62 0.25
CA TYR A 197 11.79 5.04 -1.15
C TYR A 197 12.76 4.34 -2.11
N THR A 198 12.71 3.01 -2.12
CA THR A 198 13.68 2.17 -2.84
C THR A 198 13.61 2.29 -4.36
N LEU A 199 12.51 2.84 -4.89
CA LEU A 199 12.31 2.97 -6.33
C LEU A 199 13.43 3.77 -7.00
N GLY A 200 14.04 4.73 -6.30
CA GLY A 200 15.24 5.45 -6.74
C GLY A 200 16.49 4.57 -6.96
N ALA A 201 16.49 3.33 -6.49
CA ALA A 201 17.51 2.31 -6.74
C ALA A 201 17.06 1.25 -7.76
N GLY A 202 15.88 1.43 -8.40
CA GLY A 202 15.29 0.47 -9.32
C GLY A 202 14.73 -0.77 -8.63
N VAL A 203 14.27 -0.61 -7.38
CA VAL A 203 13.70 -1.66 -6.52
C VAL A 203 12.40 -1.15 -5.89
N GLY A 204 11.34 -1.95 -5.83
CA GLY A 204 10.14 -1.59 -5.06
C GLY A 204 8.83 -1.95 -5.75
N GLY A 205 7.82 -1.11 -5.58
CA GLY A 205 6.45 -1.40 -5.99
C GLY A 205 5.83 -2.46 -5.09
N SER A 206 4.99 -3.31 -5.67
CA SER A 206 4.45 -4.49 -5.02
C SER A 206 5.52 -5.58 -4.93
N TYR A 207 5.74 -6.11 -3.73
CA TYR A 207 6.48 -7.34 -3.52
C TYR A 207 5.52 -8.53 -3.62
N THR A 208 5.88 -9.51 -4.44
CA THR A 208 5.10 -10.74 -4.63
C THR A 208 5.97 -11.96 -4.39
N GLY A 209 5.39 -13.06 -3.93
CA GLY A 209 6.14 -14.28 -3.65
C GLY A 209 5.42 -15.58 -3.97
N LEU A 210 6.19 -16.66 -3.92
CA LEU A 210 5.71 -18.04 -3.89
C LEU A 210 6.64 -18.91 -3.04
N LEU A 211 6.13 -20.05 -2.59
CA LEU A 211 6.90 -21.10 -1.93
C LEU A 211 6.70 -22.44 -2.62
N VAL A 212 7.64 -23.36 -2.40
CA VAL A 212 7.55 -24.75 -2.82
C VAL A 212 7.79 -25.65 -1.63
N ASN A 213 6.84 -26.54 -1.37
CA ASN A 213 6.87 -27.51 -0.29
C ASN A 213 6.46 -28.91 -0.81
N SER A 214 6.24 -29.86 0.10
CA SER A 214 5.80 -31.21 -0.25
C SER A 214 4.44 -31.30 -0.94
N GLU A 215 3.62 -30.24 -0.85
CA GLU A 215 2.30 -30.15 -1.47
C GLU A 215 2.34 -29.48 -2.85
N GLY A 216 3.47 -28.88 -3.22
CA GLY A 216 3.70 -28.24 -4.52
C GLY A 216 4.00 -26.74 -4.39
N ILE A 217 3.65 -25.98 -5.44
CA ILE A 217 3.76 -24.53 -5.45
C ILE A 217 2.59 -23.90 -4.71
N VAL A 218 2.88 -22.98 -3.79
CA VAL A 218 1.89 -22.14 -3.13
C VAL A 218 2.26 -20.68 -3.33
N TYR A 219 1.38 -19.90 -3.95
CA TYR A 219 1.56 -18.45 -4.10
C TYR A 219 1.27 -17.73 -2.79
N GLN A 220 1.73 -16.49 -2.66
CA GLN A 220 1.32 -15.69 -1.51
C GLN A 220 -0.21 -15.64 -1.40
N PRO A 221 -0.74 -15.67 -0.18
CA PRO A 221 -2.16 -15.52 0.04
C PRO A 221 -2.63 -14.10 -0.32
N ASP A 222 -3.94 -13.91 -0.41
CA ASP A 222 -4.53 -12.57 -0.54
C ASP A 222 -4.19 -11.71 0.68
N VAL A 223 -3.46 -10.62 0.45
CA VAL A 223 -3.04 -9.68 1.49
C VAL A 223 -3.62 -8.31 1.22
N CYS A 224 -4.34 -7.76 2.20
CA CYS A 224 -4.76 -6.37 2.21
C CYS A 224 -3.79 -5.55 3.07
N TYR A 225 -3.17 -4.54 2.48
CA TYR A 225 -2.29 -3.60 3.16
C TYR A 225 -3.07 -2.34 3.52
N LEU A 226 -2.90 -1.86 4.75
CA LEU A 226 -3.31 -0.52 5.17
C LEU A 226 -2.06 0.32 5.43
N LEU A 227 -1.86 1.33 4.60
CA LEU A 227 -0.79 2.32 4.78
C LEU A 227 -1.33 3.42 5.69
N THR A 228 -0.66 3.68 6.81
CA THR A 228 -1.12 4.60 7.85
C THR A 228 0.01 5.53 8.32
N GLY A 229 -0.35 6.73 8.79
CA GLY A 229 0.55 7.56 9.58
C GLY A 229 0.63 7.12 11.03
N GLU A 230 1.04 8.04 11.90
CA GLU A 230 1.21 7.78 13.33
C GLU A 230 -0.11 7.42 14.00
N ASN A 231 -1.21 8.01 13.54
CA ASN A 231 -2.52 7.70 14.05
C ASN A 231 -3.39 6.97 13.01
N PRO A 232 -3.51 5.63 13.04
CA PRO A 232 -4.37 4.87 12.12
C PRO A 232 -5.84 5.28 12.08
N GLU A 233 -6.35 5.93 13.13
CA GLU A 233 -7.71 6.44 13.14
C GLU A 233 -7.84 7.78 12.38
N PHE A 234 -6.77 8.55 12.20
CA PHE A 234 -6.82 9.91 11.62
C PHE A 234 -5.90 10.11 10.41
N ASP A 235 -4.86 9.29 10.29
CA ASP A 235 -3.77 9.37 9.33
C ASP A 235 -3.75 8.16 8.39
N SER A 236 -4.84 7.39 8.28
CA SER A 236 -4.81 6.27 7.32
C SER A 236 -4.70 6.86 5.92
N PHE A 237 -3.74 6.40 5.15
CA PHE A 237 -3.47 6.97 3.84
C PHE A 237 -4.14 6.14 2.76
N LYS A 238 -4.00 4.80 2.74
CA LYS A 238 -4.41 3.96 1.58
C LYS A 238 -4.65 2.50 1.92
N PHE A 239 -5.55 1.86 1.15
CA PHE A 239 -5.60 0.41 1.05
C PHE A 239 -4.99 -0.07 -0.26
N ALA A 240 -4.27 -1.19 -0.19
CA ALA A 240 -3.75 -1.92 -1.34
C ALA A 240 -3.97 -3.42 -1.11
N MET A 241 -4.85 -4.07 -1.89
CA MET A 241 -5.04 -5.51 -1.83
C MET A 241 -4.28 -6.19 -2.97
N VAL A 242 -3.40 -7.12 -2.62
CA VAL A 242 -2.56 -7.86 -3.56
C VAL A 242 -2.99 -9.32 -3.61
N SER A 243 -3.26 -9.80 -4.82
CA SER A 243 -3.55 -11.22 -5.10
C SER A 243 -2.62 -11.73 -6.19
N VAL A 244 -2.07 -12.92 -6.00
CA VAL A 244 -1.05 -13.51 -6.88
C VAL A 244 -1.48 -14.89 -7.34
N GLU A 245 -1.28 -15.16 -8.62
CA GLU A 245 -1.46 -16.46 -9.25
C GLU A 245 -0.27 -16.81 -10.13
N LYS A 246 -0.30 -18.01 -10.72
CA LYS A 246 0.75 -18.52 -11.61
C LYS A 246 1.14 -17.56 -12.72
N GLU A 247 0.15 -16.96 -13.35
CA GLU A 247 0.35 -16.19 -14.59
C GLU A 247 0.36 -14.69 -14.38
N ALA A 248 -0.09 -14.19 -13.23
CA ALA A 248 -0.24 -12.77 -13.00
C ALA A 248 -0.36 -12.43 -11.52
N PHE A 249 -0.20 -11.15 -11.21
CA PHE A 249 -0.72 -10.58 -9.97
C PHE A 249 -1.58 -9.35 -10.25
N SER A 250 -2.41 -9.01 -9.28
CA SER A 250 -3.26 -7.82 -9.33
C SER A 250 -3.18 -7.06 -8.02
N VAL A 251 -3.35 -5.74 -8.12
CA VAL A 251 -3.42 -4.84 -6.97
C VAL A 251 -4.66 -3.97 -7.09
N VAL A 252 -5.54 -4.05 -6.10
CA VAL A 252 -6.68 -3.13 -5.97
C VAL A 252 -6.32 -2.06 -4.95
N ASN A 253 -6.30 -0.81 -5.39
CA ASN A 253 -5.92 0.34 -4.57
C ASN A 253 -7.11 1.29 -4.38
N THR A 254 -7.14 2.01 -3.25
CA THR A 254 -8.14 3.07 -3.02
C THR A 254 -7.80 4.41 -3.65
N ASP A 255 -6.53 4.62 -4.01
CA ASP A 255 -6.01 5.94 -4.37
C ASP A 255 -5.44 6.01 -5.79
N MET A 256 -5.22 4.85 -6.41
CA MET A 256 -4.69 4.75 -7.75
C MET A 256 -5.48 3.69 -8.52
N PRO A 257 -5.50 3.77 -9.87
CA PRO A 257 -6.09 2.72 -10.69
C PRO A 257 -5.57 1.35 -10.29
N SER A 258 -6.46 0.37 -10.27
CA SER A 258 -6.07 -1.01 -10.01
C SER A 258 -5.06 -1.48 -11.06
N LEU A 259 -4.11 -2.27 -10.60
CA LEU A 259 -3.00 -2.77 -11.38
C LEU A 259 -3.21 -4.25 -11.68
N TYR A 260 -2.87 -4.65 -12.91
CA TYR A 260 -2.80 -6.04 -13.31
C TYR A 260 -1.53 -6.23 -14.13
N ILE A 261 -0.69 -7.17 -13.72
CA ILE A 261 0.58 -7.45 -14.39
C ILE A 261 0.69 -8.96 -14.62
N GLU A 262 0.77 -9.32 -15.90
CA GLU A 262 1.04 -10.69 -16.35
C GLU A 262 2.52 -11.03 -16.29
N ASN A 263 2.83 -12.31 -16.11
CA ASN A 263 4.15 -12.83 -16.40
C ASN A 263 4.33 -12.92 -17.92
N ASP A 264 5.56 -12.73 -18.37
CA ASP A 264 5.89 -12.71 -19.81
C ASP A 264 5.88 -14.10 -20.47
N LEU A 265 5.70 -15.17 -19.69
CA LEU A 265 5.56 -16.54 -20.20
C LEU A 265 4.10 -16.94 -20.41
N SER A 266 3.15 -16.13 -19.96
CA SER A 266 1.73 -16.43 -20.08
C SER A 266 1.30 -16.24 -21.53
N HIS A 267 0.59 -17.25 -22.04
CA HIS A 267 -0.21 -17.14 -23.26
C HIS A 267 -1.67 -16.88 -22.89
N SER A 268 -1.85 -16.01 -21.88
CA SER A 268 -3.13 -15.61 -21.31
C SER A 268 -4.01 -14.97 -22.39
N CYS A 269 -5.28 -15.34 -22.40
CA CYS A 269 -6.32 -14.68 -23.19
C CYS A 269 -6.82 -13.47 -22.40
N ASP A 270 -7.29 -12.40 -23.05
CA ASP A 270 -7.95 -11.25 -22.39
C ASP A 270 -9.08 -11.62 -21.39
N CYS A 271 -9.57 -12.86 -21.48
CA CYS A 271 -10.57 -13.45 -20.61
C CYS A 271 -10.02 -13.91 -19.24
N THR A 272 -8.77 -14.39 -19.16
CA THR A 272 -8.12 -14.79 -17.90
C THR A 272 -7.68 -13.58 -17.09
N SER A 273 -7.22 -12.51 -17.76
CA SER A 273 -6.76 -11.29 -17.10
C SER A 273 -7.84 -10.52 -16.34
N LYS A 274 -9.03 -10.37 -16.94
CA LYS A 274 -10.19 -9.79 -16.25
C LYS A 274 -10.60 -10.60 -15.03
N SER A 275 -10.50 -11.93 -15.11
CA SER A 275 -11.00 -12.80 -14.03
C SER A 275 -10.23 -12.63 -12.71
N LEU A 276 -8.91 -12.43 -12.75
CA LEU A 276 -8.12 -12.24 -11.52
C LEU A 276 -8.41 -10.87 -10.91
N LEU A 277 -8.33 -9.80 -11.70
CA LEU A 277 -8.57 -8.45 -11.19
C LEU A 277 -10.00 -8.28 -10.66
N ASP A 278 -11.00 -8.84 -11.36
CA ASP A 278 -12.40 -8.83 -10.93
C ASP A 278 -12.55 -9.58 -9.61
N ARG A 279 -11.91 -10.75 -9.46
CA ARG A 279 -11.93 -11.52 -8.22
C ARG A 279 -11.25 -10.78 -7.06
N THR A 280 -10.10 -10.15 -7.30
CA THR A 280 -9.40 -9.34 -6.30
C THR A 280 -10.26 -8.16 -5.87
N SER A 281 -10.94 -7.52 -6.82
CA SER A 281 -11.86 -6.40 -6.54
C SER A 281 -13.08 -6.87 -5.74
N ASP A 282 -13.68 -7.98 -6.13
CA ASP A 282 -14.82 -8.57 -5.41
C ASP A 282 -14.43 -9.03 -4.00
N ASN A 283 -13.21 -9.57 -3.82
CA ASN A 283 -12.68 -9.94 -2.51
C ASN A 283 -12.41 -8.69 -1.65
N PHE A 284 -11.83 -7.63 -2.23
CA PHE A 284 -11.63 -6.35 -1.55
C PHE A 284 -12.97 -5.75 -1.09
N ASP A 285 -13.94 -5.67 -2.01
CA ASP A 285 -15.28 -5.16 -1.75
C ASP A 285 -16.04 -6.00 -0.73
N ALA A 286 -15.73 -7.31 -0.64
CA ALA A 286 -16.30 -8.20 0.36
C ALA A 286 -15.53 -8.21 1.69
N GLY A 287 -14.43 -7.46 1.82
CA GLY A 287 -13.57 -7.49 3.01
C GLY A 287 -12.92 -8.87 3.25
N ARG A 288 -12.70 -9.65 2.19
CA ARG A 288 -12.21 -11.03 2.25
C ARG A 288 -10.75 -11.11 1.82
N PHE A 289 -9.87 -11.23 2.80
CA PHE A 289 -8.44 -11.46 2.59
C PHE A 289 -7.92 -12.35 3.72
N LYS A 290 -6.82 -13.07 3.48
CA LYS A 290 -6.23 -13.93 4.51
C LYS A 290 -5.52 -13.09 5.56
N TYR A 291 -4.77 -12.07 5.12
CA TYR A 291 -4.03 -11.19 6.01
C TYR A 291 -4.38 -9.72 5.80
N LEU A 292 -4.46 -9.00 6.91
CA LEU A 292 -4.42 -7.54 6.96
C LEU A 292 -3.05 -7.10 7.49
N ILE A 293 -2.29 -6.35 6.69
CA ILE A 293 -0.98 -5.83 7.09
C ILE A 293 -1.07 -4.32 7.23
N LEU A 294 -0.95 -3.85 8.46
CA LEU A 294 -0.90 -2.42 8.77
C LEU A 294 0.54 -1.96 8.76
N ILE A 295 0.87 -0.99 7.91
CA ILE A 295 2.21 -0.41 7.80
C ILE A 295 2.14 1.04 8.24
N ASN A 296 2.89 1.38 9.29
CA ASN A 296 3.11 2.76 9.64
C ASN A 296 4.13 3.35 8.65
N CYS A 297 3.76 4.39 7.91
CA CYS A 297 4.63 5.04 6.92
C CYS A 297 5.57 6.08 7.54
N ARG A 298 5.39 6.39 8.84
CA ARG A 298 6.24 7.31 9.61
C ARG A 298 7.17 6.59 10.57
N ARG A 299 6.94 5.30 10.80
CA ARG A 299 7.71 4.47 11.72
C ARG A 299 7.98 3.15 11.05
N PHE A 300 9.14 2.56 11.30
CA PHE A 300 9.45 1.27 10.71
C PHE A 300 8.77 0.12 11.46
N VAL A 301 7.43 0.15 11.54
CA VAL A 301 6.59 -0.78 12.30
C VAL A 301 5.49 -1.33 11.40
N SER A 302 5.27 -2.63 11.46
CA SER A 302 4.18 -3.30 10.75
C SER A 302 3.46 -4.31 11.65
N VAL A 303 2.14 -4.38 11.54
CA VAL A 303 1.30 -5.33 12.27
C VAL A 303 0.57 -6.20 11.27
N ILE A 304 0.84 -7.50 11.32
CA ILE A 304 0.18 -8.52 10.51
C ILE A 304 -0.94 -9.13 11.35
N ILE A 305 -2.14 -9.14 10.80
CA ILE A 305 -3.32 -9.74 11.42
C ILE A 305 -3.82 -10.82 10.48
N ASP A 306 -3.83 -12.06 10.98
CA ASP A 306 -4.50 -13.16 10.30
C ASP A 306 -6.01 -12.98 10.45
N MET A 307 -6.65 -12.68 9.33
CA MET A 307 -8.09 -12.53 9.20
C MET A 307 -8.75 -13.85 8.81
N ASN A 308 -7.98 -14.81 8.26
CA ASN A 308 -8.46 -16.10 7.78
C ASN A 308 -9.73 -15.98 6.91
N PHE A 309 -9.76 -14.99 6.01
CA PHE A 309 -10.90 -14.67 5.14
C PHE A 309 -12.21 -14.30 5.89
N SER A 310 -12.12 -14.01 7.18
CA SER A 310 -13.21 -13.48 7.99
C SER A 310 -13.29 -11.96 7.84
N ASP A 311 -14.51 -11.44 7.85
CA ASP A 311 -14.76 -10.00 7.95
C ASP A 311 -14.52 -9.44 9.35
N SER A 312 -14.27 -10.32 10.33
CA SER A 312 -14.21 -9.99 11.74
C SER A 312 -13.14 -10.78 12.48
N HIS A 313 -12.35 -10.04 13.25
CA HIS A 313 -11.30 -10.49 14.15
C HIS A 313 -11.52 -9.80 15.51
N ALA A 314 -11.08 -10.40 16.61
CA ALA A 314 -11.29 -9.87 17.97
C ALA A 314 -10.72 -8.46 18.17
N LEU A 315 -9.74 -8.08 17.37
CA LEU A 315 -9.07 -6.78 17.43
C LEU A 315 -9.39 -5.86 16.24
N VAL A 316 -9.94 -6.40 15.16
CA VAL A 316 -10.21 -5.66 13.91
C VAL A 316 -11.47 -6.17 13.25
N ILE A 317 -12.35 -5.28 12.81
CA ILE A 317 -13.54 -5.66 12.06
C ILE A 317 -13.57 -4.86 10.76
N THR A 318 -13.79 -5.57 9.66
CA THR A 318 -14.01 -4.99 8.35
C THR A 318 -15.45 -4.52 8.23
N ASP A 319 -15.61 -3.30 7.71
CA ASP A 319 -16.91 -2.74 7.44
C ASP A 319 -17.13 -2.61 5.94
N VAL A 320 -17.93 -3.53 5.44
CA VAL A 320 -18.28 -3.67 4.03
C VAL A 320 -19.68 -3.11 3.79
N ILE A 321 -19.80 -2.18 2.84
CA ILE A 321 -21.07 -1.65 2.37
C ILE A 321 -21.40 -2.32 1.04
N LYS A 322 -22.38 -3.23 1.04
CA LYS A 322 -22.70 -4.08 -0.13
C LYS A 322 -23.05 -3.29 -1.39
N GLU A 323 -23.60 -2.10 -1.24
CA GLU A 323 -24.02 -1.23 -2.34
C GLU A 323 -22.88 -0.35 -2.86
N ARG A 324 -21.67 -0.40 -2.28
CA ARG A 324 -20.56 0.49 -2.62
C ARG A 324 -19.26 -0.28 -2.88
N LYS A 325 -18.93 -0.39 -4.17
CA LYS A 325 -17.65 -0.95 -4.64
C LYS A 325 -16.48 0.00 -4.42
N GLY A 326 -15.27 -0.56 -4.36
CA GLY A 326 -14.00 0.11 -4.17
C GLY A 326 -13.80 0.71 -2.78
N ARG A 327 -14.56 0.26 -1.77
CA ARG A 327 -14.61 0.90 -0.44
C ARG A 327 -14.58 -0.14 0.68
N LEU A 328 -13.63 0.01 1.59
CA LEU A 328 -13.46 -0.83 2.76
C LEU A 328 -13.28 0.04 4.01
N GLY A 329 -14.14 -0.14 5.00
CA GLY A 329 -13.96 0.44 6.34
C GLY A 329 -13.27 -0.53 7.28
N LEU A 330 -12.58 -0.01 8.30
CA LEU A 330 -12.02 -0.81 9.39
C LEU A 330 -12.35 -0.19 10.75
N TYR A 331 -12.64 -1.06 11.72
CA TYR A 331 -12.70 -0.72 13.13
C TYR A 331 -11.52 -1.39 13.85
N PHE A 332 -10.73 -0.61 14.59
CA PHE A 332 -9.58 -1.11 15.34
C PHE A 332 -9.83 -1.08 16.84
N SER A 333 -9.28 -2.08 17.53
CA SER A 333 -9.07 -1.97 18.98
C SER A 333 -7.87 -1.06 19.27
N GLY A 334 -7.89 -0.39 20.44
CA GLY A 334 -6.74 0.40 20.91
C GLY A 334 -5.45 -0.41 21.09
N GLN A 335 -5.52 -1.75 21.13
CA GLN A 335 -4.32 -2.59 21.16
C GLN A 335 -3.54 -2.52 19.85
N ILE A 336 -4.23 -2.56 18.71
CA ILE A 336 -3.59 -2.42 17.39
C ILE A 336 -2.93 -1.05 17.26
N PHE A 337 -3.62 0.00 17.73
CA PHE A 337 -3.08 1.35 17.76
C PHE A 337 -1.76 1.43 18.55
N ASN A 338 -1.70 0.81 19.73
CA ASN A 338 -0.51 0.79 20.56
C ASN A 338 0.64 0.04 19.90
N LEU A 339 0.36 -1.10 19.22
CA LEU A 339 1.38 -1.86 18.51
C LEU A 339 1.97 -1.08 17.34
N LEU A 340 1.13 -0.40 16.54
CA LEU A 340 1.58 0.44 15.43
C LEU A 340 2.37 1.68 15.86
N ASN A 341 2.26 2.04 17.14
CA ASN A 341 2.93 3.17 17.76
C ASN A 341 4.00 2.76 18.77
N ASP A 342 4.42 1.49 18.78
CA ASP A 342 5.52 1.07 19.63
C ASP A 342 6.82 1.79 19.21
N GLY A 343 7.65 2.17 20.19
CA GLY A 343 8.94 2.84 19.95
C GLY A 343 8.89 4.33 19.54
N PHE A 344 8.07 5.16 20.21
CA PHE A 344 7.81 6.60 19.93
C PHE A 344 9.03 7.56 19.92
N GLU A 345 10.27 7.12 20.20
CA GLU A 345 11.41 8.06 20.24
C GLU A 345 11.85 8.52 18.84
N THR A 346 12.21 9.81 18.71
CA THR A 346 12.69 10.43 17.46
C THR A 346 13.75 9.57 16.77
N LEU A 347 13.45 9.14 15.55
CA LEU A 347 14.16 8.10 14.80
C LEU A 347 15.68 8.42 14.67
N PRO A 348 16.57 7.62 15.26
CA PRO A 348 17.96 7.57 14.84
C PRO A 348 18.03 6.94 13.43
N SER A 349 19.05 7.30 12.64
CA SER A 349 19.25 6.88 11.24
C SER A 349 19.47 5.36 11.01
N GLU A 350 19.30 4.50 12.01
CA GLU A 350 19.66 3.08 11.99
C GLU A 350 18.59 2.17 12.67
N GLN A 351 17.31 2.58 12.70
CA GLN A 351 16.29 1.78 13.38
C GLN A 351 15.86 0.56 12.55
N LYS A 352 15.82 -0.60 13.19
CA LYS A 352 15.36 -1.86 12.59
C LYS A 352 13.84 -1.91 12.50
N ALA A 353 13.33 -2.58 11.46
CA ALA A 353 11.91 -2.86 11.32
C ALA A 353 11.38 -3.68 12.50
N THR A 354 10.21 -3.30 13.02
CA THR A 354 9.48 -4.10 14.01
C THR A 354 8.22 -4.68 13.38
N ILE A 355 8.09 -6.01 13.39
CA ILE A 355 6.97 -6.71 12.79
C ILE A 355 6.24 -7.53 13.85
N TYR A 356 4.98 -7.20 14.08
CA TYR A 356 4.09 -7.97 14.95
C TYR A 356 3.24 -8.92 14.11
N TYR A 357 2.97 -10.10 14.65
CA TYR A 357 2.02 -11.05 14.09
C TYR A 357 0.94 -11.38 15.11
N ILE A 358 -0.32 -11.29 14.68
CA ILE A 358 -1.49 -11.61 15.49
C ILE A 358 -2.23 -12.74 14.77
N PRO A 359 -2.31 -13.95 15.36
CA PRO A 359 -3.04 -15.06 14.75
C PRO A 359 -4.54 -14.79 14.75
N PHE A 360 -5.30 -15.54 13.96
CA PHE A 360 -6.73 -15.37 13.90
C PHE A 360 -7.40 -15.66 15.24
N ILE A 361 -8.10 -14.66 15.79
CA ILE A 361 -8.96 -14.75 16.95
C ILE A 361 -10.35 -14.28 16.55
N ALA A 362 -11.35 -15.15 16.62
CA ALA A 362 -12.72 -14.81 16.27
C ALA A 362 -13.28 -13.70 17.18
N ALA A 363 -13.99 -12.73 16.58
CA ALA A 363 -14.66 -11.67 17.32
C ALA A 363 -15.75 -12.20 18.25
N SER A 364 -15.91 -11.61 19.43
CA SER A 364 -16.98 -12.02 20.34
C SER A 364 -18.34 -11.51 19.83
N ARG A 365 -19.43 -12.19 20.21
CA ARG A 365 -20.79 -11.74 19.88
C ARG A 365 -21.09 -10.33 20.41
N LYS A 366 -20.45 -9.93 21.52
CA LYS A 366 -20.59 -8.58 22.08
C LYS A 366 -19.96 -7.54 21.14
N ASP A 367 -18.79 -7.82 20.58
CA ASP A 367 -18.08 -6.92 19.67
C ASP A 367 -18.83 -6.80 18.35
N LEU A 368 -19.34 -7.92 17.82
CA LEU A 368 -20.19 -7.93 16.62
C LEU A 368 -21.46 -7.09 16.83
N ASN A 369 -22.17 -7.27 17.94
CA ASN A 369 -23.35 -6.47 18.26
C ASN A 369 -23.01 -4.98 18.41
N PHE A 370 -21.85 -4.65 19.01
CA PHE A 370 -21.40 -3.27 19.15
C PHE A 370 -21.16 -2.62 17.79
N ILE A 371 -20.54 -3.35 16.84
CA ILE A 371 -20.38 -2.89 15.47
C ILE A 371 -21.73 -2.71 14.77
N ASP A 372 -22.67 -3.65 14.94
CA ASP A 372 -24.01 -3.54 14.36
C ASP A 372 -24.76 -2.30 14.88
N GLU A 373 -24.57 -1.92 16.14
CA GLU A 373 -25.09 -0.66 16.67
C GLU A 373 -24.33 0.55 16.12
N LEU A 374 -22.99 0.50 16.02
CA LEU A 374 -22.21 1.58 15.38
C LEU A 374 -22.57 1.77 13.91
N LYS A 375 -23.00 0.74 13.20
CA LYS A 375 -23.56 0.81 11.82
C LYS A 375 -24.85 1.61 11.75
N LYS A 376 -25.57 1.80 12.86
CA LYS A 376 -26.81 2.59 12.90
C LYS A 376 -26.57 4.06 13.24
N SER A 377 -25.44 4.41 13.85
CA SER A 377 -25.10 5.79 14.21
C SER A 377 -24.64 6.60 12.98
N PRO A 378 -24.94 7.91 12.91
CA PRO A 378 -24.31 8.81 11.93
C PRO A 378 -22.80 8.77 12.15
N ARG A 379 -22.04 8.59 11.07
CA ARG A 379 -20.57 8.49 11.18
C ARG A 379 -19.91 9.66 10.51
N ILE A 380 -18.78 10.08 11.08
CA ILE A 380 -18.11 11.32 10.72
C ILE A 380 -16.73 11.02 10.15
N SER A 381 -16.34 11.74 9.11
CA SER A 381 -15.00 11.67 8.54
C SER A 381 -14.26 13.00 8.67
N LYS A 382 -12.93 12.95 8.70
CA LYS A 382 -12.05 14.11 8.52
C LYS A 382 -11.19 13.79 7.30
N GLN A 383 -11.38 14.49 6.18
CA GLN A 383 -10.50 14.32 5.03
C GLN A 383 -9.26 15.19 5.23
N ILE A 384 -8.08 14.58 5.22
CA ILE A 384 -6.81 15.29 5.12
C ILE A 384 -6.28 15.06 3.71
N ASP A 385 -6.70 15.88 2.77
CA ASP A 385 -6.06 15.96 1.46
C ASP A 385 -5.04 17.10 1.53
N LEU A 386 -3.78 16.77 1.83
CA LEU A 386 -2.69 17.74 1.97
C LEU A 386 -2.50 18.57 0.69
N ASP A 387 -2.78 18.00 -0.48
CA ASP A 387 -2.67 18.70 -1.77
C ASP A 387 -3.83 19.69 -1.98
N ARG A 388 -4.95 19.52 -1.26
CA ARG A 388 -6.05 20.50 -1.21
C ARG A 388 -5.87 21.58 -0.17
N ILE A 389 -4.88 21.49 0.74
CA ILE A 389 -4.61 22.52 1.75
C ILE A 389 -3.91 23.71 1.10
N LYS A 390 -4.70 24.57 0.48
CA LYS A 390 -4.23 25.77 -0.21
C LYS A 390 -4.42 27.04 0.61
N TYR A 391 -5.20 26.99 1.70
CA TYR A 391 -5.58 28.18 2.42
C TYR A 391 -5.26 28.11 3.91
N LYS A 392 -4.82 29.26 4.44
CA LYS A 392 -4.68 29.54 5.86
C LYS A 392 -5.79 30.49 6.28
N PHE A 393 -6.59 30.04 7.25
CA PHE A 393 -7.64 30.83 7.88
C PHE A 393 -7.10 31.44 9.18
N ILE A 394 -7.22 32.76 9.35
CA ILE A 394 -6.71 33.48 10.51
C ILE A 394 -7.87 34.18 11.20
N ILE A 395 -8.00 34.00 12.51
CA ILE A 395 -9.00 34.67 13.35
C ILE A 395 -8.28 35.65 14.25
N TYR A 396 -8.68 36.92 14.19
CA TYR A 396 -8.16 37.95 15.08
C TYR A 396 -9.13 38.13 16.25
N LYS A 397 -8.68 37.68 17.43
CA LYS A 397 -9.35 37.91 18.72
C LYS A 397 -8.62 39.00 19.48
N GLU A 398 -9.26 39.60 20.49
CA GLU A 398 -8.67 40.66 21.32
C GLU A 398 -7.37 40.19 22.00
N GLY A 399 -6.23 40.39 21.33
CA GLY A 399 -4.89 40.03 21.81
C GLY A 399 -4.42 38.61 21.51
N PHE A 400 -5.15 37.81 20.72
CA PHE A 400 -4.73 36.44 20.34
C PHE A 400 -5.08 36.14 18.88
N GLU A 401 -4.15 35.51 18.17
CA GLU A 401 -4.35 35.03 16.80
C GLU A 401 -4.49 33.50 16.83
N ASP A 402 -5.58 33.00 16.26
CA ASP A 402 -5.76 31.57 16.03
C ASP A 402 -5.75 31.30 14.52
N SER A 403 -5.11 30.21 14.10
CA SER A 403 -4.94 29.91 12.69
C SER A 403 -5.23 28.46 12.35
N TYR A 404 -5.92 28.26 11.24
CA TYR A 404 -6.37 26.97 10.73
C TYR A 404 -5.90 26.83 9.29
N TYR A 405 -5.83 25.60 8.79
CA TYR A 405 -5.47 25.32 7.41
C TYR A 405 -6.54 24.42 6.79
N GLY A 406 -6.84 24.62 5.51
CA GLY A 406 -7.83 23.82 4.80
C GLY A 406 -7.93 24.16 3.31
N GLY A 407 -8.88 23.53 2.64
CA GLY A 407 -9.10 23.69 1.21
C GLY A 407 -10.14 24.74 0.85
N ILE A 408 -10.41 24.88 -0.45
CA ILE A 408 -11.38 25.87 -0.94
C ILE A 408 -12.79 25.63 -0.38
N ASN A 409 -13.17 24.37 -0.21
CA ASN A 409 -14.49 23.98 0.27
C ASN A 409 -14.71 24.33 1.75
N SER A 410 -13.64 24.40 2.54
CA SER A 410 -13.72 24.73 3.97
C SER A 410 -13.85 26.23 4.24
N ILE A 411 -13.75 27.10 3.22
CA ILE A 411 -13.86 28.56 3.39
C ILE A 411 -15.22 28.95 3.96
N PHE A 412 -16.32 28.48 3.35
CA PHE A 412 -17.66 28.84 3.80
C PHE A 412 -18.01 28.24 5.18
N PRO A 413 -17.76 26.94 5.46
CA PRO A 413 -17.90 26.39 6.80
C PRO A 413 -17.13 27.18 7.86
N PHE A 414 -15.89 27.57 7.56
CA PHE A 414 -15.05 28.38 8.46
C PHE A 414 -15.70 29.73 8.77
N VAL A 415 -16.07 30.48 7.74
CA VAL A 415 -16.65 31.82 7.90
C VAL A 415 -17.99 31.73 8.61
N SER A 416 -18.80 30.71 8.33
CA SER A 416 -20.09 30.50 9.00
C SER A 416 -19.95 30.25 10.50
N GLU A 417 -18.97 29.43 10.91
CA GLU A 417 -18.70 29.13 12.32
C GLU A 417 -18.19 30.37 13.07
N PHE A 418 -17.29 31.12 12.44
CA PHE A 418 -16.62 32.27 13.06
C PHE A 418 -17.25 33.62 12.69
N LYS A 419 -18.46 33.63 12.15
CA LYS A 419 -19.16 34.84 11.67
C LYS A 419 -19.38 35.94 12.73
N GLY A 420 -19.23 35.60 14.01
CA GLY A 420 -19.32 36.53 15.15
C GLY A 420 -17.97 37.14 15.57
N GLU A 421 -16.87 36.70 14.98
CA GLU A 421 -15.53 37.22 15.26
C GLU A 421 -15.30 38.56 14.53
N LYS A 422 -14.42 39.39 15.09
CA LYS A 422 -14.20 40.76 14.61
C LYS A 422 -13.60 40.79 13.20
N LEU A 423 -12.60 39.94 12.95
CA LEU A 423 -11.90 39.86 11.67
C LEU A 423 -11.44 38.42 11.41
N ILE A 424 -11.75 37.92 10.22
CA ILE A 424 -11.21 36.68 9.65
C ILE A 424 -10.44 37.02 8.38
N ARG A 425 -9.28 36.39 8.18
CA ARG A 425 -8.54 36.42 6.92
C ARG A 425 -8.40 35.02 6.33
N VAL A 426 -8.54 34.92 5.02
CA VAL A 426 -8.23 33.70 4.27
C VAL A 426 -7.10 34.00 3.31
N VAL A 427 -5.97 33.31 3.49
CA VAL A 427 -4.72 33.53 2.76
C VAL A 427 -4.41 32.31 1.91
N ASP A 428 -4.12 32.50 0.63
CA ASP A 428 -3.59 31.44 -0.23
C ASP A 428 -2.12 31.20 0.12
N THR A 429 -1.80 29.98 0.57
CA THR A 429 -0.47 29.60 1.09
C THR A 429 0.59 29.50 0.00
N SER A 430 0.20 29.39 -1.27
CA SER A 430 1.15 29.30 -2.39
C SER A 430 1.63 30.67 -2.86
N SER A 431 0.83 31.70 -2.62
CA SER A 431 1.04 33.05 -3.15
C SER A 431 1.10 34.14 -2.09
N ASP A 432 0.84 33.78 -0.83
CA ASP A 432 0.78 34.69 0.33
C ASP A 432 -0.24 35.83 0.18
N PHE A 433 -1.19 35.69 -0.75
CA PHE A 433 -2.24 36.67 -0.98
C PHE A 433 -3.47 36.41 -0.10
N VAL A 434 -4.00 37.46 0.50
CA VAL A 434 -5.33 37.41 1.10
C VAL A 434 -6.33 37.29 -0.04
N ILE A 435 -7.02 36.15 -0.11
CA ILE A 435 -8.07 35.95 -1.11
C ILE A 435 -9.41 36.54 -0.64
N PHE A 436 -9.58 36.68 0.67
CA PHE A 436 -10.83 37.11 1.27
C PHE A 436 -10.64 37.58 2.74
N GLU A 437 -11.31 38.67 3.14
CA GLU A 437 -11.43 39.13 4.53
C GLU A 437 -12.91 39.19 4.96
N TYR A 438 -13.24 38.66 6.13
CA TYR A 438 -14.57 38.86 6.74
C TYR A 438 -14.43 39.79 7.93
N GLU A 439 -15.08 40.95 7.88
CA GLU A 439 -15.07 41.92 8.96
C GLU A 439 -16.50 42.33 9.31
N ASN A 440 -16.86 42.23 10.60
CA ASN A 440 -18.14 42.71 11.14
C ASN A 440 -19.39 42.27 10.35
N GLY A 441 -19.45 41.04 9.83
CA GLY A 441 -20.61 40.57 9.08
C GLY A 441 -20.51 40.66 7.55
N VAL A 442 -19.44 41.27 7.03
CA VAL A 442 -19.33 41.62 5.61
C VAL A 442 -18.10 40.98 4.99
N ILE A 443 -18.29 40.48 3.76
CA ILE A 443 -17.22 39.98 2.91
C ILE A 443 -16.49 41.18 2.26
N ILE A 444 -15.21 41.35 2.57
CA ILE A 444 -14.32 42.37 2.00
C ILE A 444 -13.31 41.67 1.09
N TYR A 445 -13.25 42.10 -0.18
CA TYR A 445 -12.19 41.69 -1.10
C TYR A 445 -11.06 42.71 -1.01
N PRO A 446 -9.83 42.31 -0.66
CA PRO A 446 -8.76 43.28 -0.41
C PRO A 446 -8.31 43.94 -1.73
N GLU A 447 -8.41 45.27 -1.79
CA GLU A 447 -7.71 46.08 -2.79
C GLU A 447 -6.25 46.23 -2.32
N TYR A 448 -5.37 45.31 -2.77
CA TYR A 448 -3.89 45.33 -2.65
C TYR A 448 -3.29 45.80 -1.31
N ILE A 449 -2.76 44.90 -0.47
CA ILE A 449 -2.04 45.32 0.76
C ILE A 449 -0.75 44.52 1.00
N SER A 450 0.30 45.28 1.30
CA SER A 450 1.72 44.94 1.51
C SER A 450 2.07 44.23 2.83
N ASP A 451 1.08 43.90 3.66
CA ASP A 451 1.29 43.54 5.07
C ASP A 451 1.13 42.03 5.36
N THR A 452 0.82 41.19 4.36
CA THR A 452 0.64 39.74 4.56
C THR A 452 1.93 39.01 4.90
N LYS A 453 3.05 39.46 4.35
CA LYS A 453 4.33 38.75 4.46
C LYS A 453 4.90 38.77 5.89
N GLU A 454 4.84 39.92 6.57
CA GLU A 454 5.25 40.04 7.99
C GLU A 454 4.37 39.20 8.92
N ILE A 455 3.08 39.10 8.63
CA ILE A 455 2.13 38.30 9.42
C ILE A 455 2.45 36.81 9.27
N LEU A 456 2.69 36.34 8.05
CA LEU A 456 3.01 34.93 7.78
C LEU A 456 4.36 34.51 8.40
N ASP A 457 5.38 35.39 8.33
CA ASP A 457 6.71 35.15 8.89
C ASP A 457 6.72 35.07 10.44
N SER A 458 5.72 35.67 11.10
CA SER A 458 5.58 35.65 12.57
C SER A 458 4.89 34.40 13.13
N ILE A 459 4.26 33.60 12.27
CA ILE A 459 3.38 32.49 12.69
C ILE A 459 4.12 31.17 12.51
N GLN A 460 4.61 30.58 13.62
CA GLN A 460 5.06 29.18 13.61
C GLN A 460 3.92 28.24 13.16
N PRO A 461 4.20 27.15 12.44
CA PRO A 461 3.17 26.25 11.94
C PRO A 461 2.50 25.51 13.10
N ARG A 462 1.37 26.03 13.55
CA ARG A 462 0.36 25.27 14.32
C ARG A 462 -0.76 24.92 13.33
N LEU A 463 -0.65 23.77 12.68
CA LEU A 463 -1.72 23.23 11.84
C LEU A 463 -2.88 22.76 12.73
N ARG A 464 -4.13 23.14 12.45
CA ARG A 464 -5.33 22.52 13.07
C ARG A 464 -6.45 22.28 12.06
N ILE A 465 -6.23 21.27 11.23
CA ILE A 465 -7.19 20.67 10.29
C ILE A 465 -8.25 19.84 11.05
N ASP A 466 -7.95 19.47 12.30
CA ASP A 466 -8.74 18.57 13.16
C ASP A 466 -10.18 19.03 13.44
N ASN A 467 -10.55 20.25 13.06
CA ASN A 467 -11.86 20.82 13.32
C ASN A 467 -12.82 20.79 12.12
N ILE A 468 -12.39 20.28 10.95
CA ILE A 468 -13.25 20.12 9.78
C ILE A 468 -13.77 18.68 9.74
N TYR A 469 -15.09 18.52 9.73
CA TYR A 469 -15.79 17.24 9.69
C TYR A 469 -16.65 17.17 8.43
N MET A 470 -16.70 16.00 7.81
CA MET A 470 -17.47 15.72 6.60
C MET A 470 -18.55 14.67 6.86
N PHE A 471 -19.74 14.93 6.30
CA PHE A 471 -20.93 14.11 6.40
C PHE A 471 -21.49 13.83 5.01
N ASP A 472 -21.94 12.60 4.78
CA ASP A 472 -22.73 12.25 3.60
C ASP A 472 -24.22 12.38 3.88
N VAL A 473 -24.95 12.90 2.89
CA VAL A 473 -26.38 13.18 2.97
C VAL A 473 -27.04 12.60 1.73
N TYR A 474 -27.91 11.62 1.94
CA TYR A 474 -28.59 10.96 0.85
C TYR A 474 -29.96 11.59 0.65
N GLY A 475 -30.17 12.14 -0.55
CA GLY A 475 -31.48 12.60 -1.01
C GLY A 475 -32.31 11.46 -1.61
N THR A 476 -33.42 11.84 -2.27
CA THR A 476 -34.23 10.94 -3.09
C THR A 476 -33.62 10.68 -4.48
N GLY A 477 -32.35 11.03 -4.69
CA GLY A 477 -31.62 10.85 -5.95
C GLY A 477 -30.43 9.90 -5.77
N ASP A 478 -29.83 9.48 -6.89
CA ASP A 478 -28.79 8.44 -6.91
C ASP A 478 -27.41 8.92 -6.42
N ASP A 479 -27.18 10.25 -6.35
CA ASP A 479 -25.89 10.81 -5.92
C ASP A 479 -25.90 11.29 -4.45
N PRO A 480 -24.87 10.93 -3.65
CA PRO A 480 -24.70 11.45 -2.31
C PRO A 480 -24.34 12.94 -2.34
N ILE A 481 -24.90 13.71 -1.41
CA ILE A 481 -24.54 15.11 -1.19
C ILE A 481 -23.59 15.17 0.00
N TYR A 482 -22.47 15.88 -0.14
CA TYR A 482 -21.48 16.03 0.92
C TYR A 482 -21.70 17.33 1.69
N ILE A 483 -21.72 17.25 3.01
CA ILE A 483 -21.76 18.39 3.90
C ILE A 483 -20.47 18.46 4.71
N GLU A 484 -19.72 19.54 4.50
CA GLU A 484 -18.62 19.95 5.38
C GLU A 484 -19.16 20.85 6.50
N VAL A 485 -18.77 20.56 7.73
CA VAL A 485 -19.02 21.38 8.92
C VAL A 485 -17.75 21.56 9.73
N MET A 486 -17.62 22.73 10.35
CA MET A 486 -16.57 22.99 11.31
C MET A 486 -17.11 22.74 12.73
N ALA A 487 -16.34 22.05 13.56
CA ALA A 487 -16.70 21.78 14.94
C ALA A 487 -15.46 21.51 15.80
N ARG A 488 -15.57 21.69 17.11
CA ARG A 488 -14.48 21.44 18.07
C ARG A 488 -14.42 19.98 18.53
N ASN A 489 -15.50 19.25 18.34
CA ASN A 489 -15.66 17.84 18.69
C ASN A 489 -16.74 17.18 17.82
N GLU A 490 -16.84 15.86 17.92
CA GLU A 490 -17.75 15.04 17.09
C GLU A 490 -19.24 15.30 17.40
N GLU A 491 -19.61 15.51 18.66
CA GLU A 491 -20.99 15.83 19.04
C GLU A 491 -21.47 17.13 18.38
N GLN A 492 -20.66 18.19 18.48
CA GLN A 492 -20.93 19.46 17.82
C GLN A 492 -20.97 19.32 16.28
N ALA A 493 -20.11 18.46 15.71
CA ALA A 493 -20.10 18.21 14.28
C ALA A 493 -21.42 17.58 13.81
N ILE A 494 -21.94 16.59 14.54
CA ILE A 494 -23.22 15.93 14.23
C ILE A 494 -24.37 16.93 14.30
N ASP A 495 -24.42 17.77 15.33
CA ASP A 495 -25.45 18.79 15.48
C ASP A 495 -25.42 19.81 14.34
N HIS A 496 -24.23 20.29 13.98
CA HIS A 496 -24.03 21.22 12.87
C HIS A 496 -24.45 20.59 11.53
N ALA A 497 -24.09 19.33 11.31
CA ALA A 497 -24.46 18.62 10.09
C ALA A 497 -25.97 18.40 10.00
N ASN A 498 -26.61 17.96 11.08
CA ASN A 498 -28.07 17.81 11.15
C ASN A 498 -28.79 19.14 10.89
N ALA A 499 -28.32 20.23 11.49
CA ALA A 499 -28.88 21.56 11.26
C ALA A 499 -28.78 21.96 9.78
N LYS A 500 -27.61 21.76 9.17
CA LYS A 500 -27.35 22.08 7.77
C LYS A 500 -28.15 21.21 6.81
N VAL A 501 -28.29 19.90 7.08
CA VAL A 501 -29.19 19.01 6.30
C VAL A 501 -30.63 19.50 6.35
N ASN A 502 -31.11 19.85 7.55
CA ASN A 502 -32.48 20.31 7.73
C ASN A 502 -32.75 21.65 7.03
N GLU A 503 -31.77 22.56 7.06
CA GLU A 503 -31.83 23.86 6.37
C GLU A 503 -31.82 23.70 4.84
N GLU A 504 -30.92 22.88 4.31
CA GLU A 504 -30.74 22.74 2.86
C GLU A 504 -31.78 21.83 2.20
N PHE A 505 -32.32 20.83 2.92
CA PHE A 505 -33.13 19.76 2.29
C PHE A 505 -34.54 19.55 2.87
N GLY A 506 -34.89 20.18 3.98
CA GLY A 506 -36.16 19.93 4.69
C GLY A 506 -36.17 18.55 5.38
N CYS A 507 -36.90 18.46 6.49
CA CYS A 507 -36.83 17.36 7.45
C CYS A 507 -37.04 15.94 6.87
N ASN A 508 -36.40 14.95 7.53
CA ASN A 508 -36.41 13.49 7.29
C ASN A 508 -35.56 12.96 6.13
N LYS A 509 -34.32 13.44 5.95
CA LYS A 509 -33.28 12.66 5.28
C LYS A 509 -32.38 12.02 6.32
N HIS A 510 -32.18 10.70 6.21
CA HIS A 510 -31.27 10.00 7.09
C HIS A 510 -29.84 10.41 6.73
N LEU A 511 -29.08 10.90 7.73
CA LEU A 511 -27.61 10.87 7.68
C LEU A 511 -27.21 9.40 7.65
N ILE A 512 -27.15 8.81 6.45
CA ILE A 512 -26.74 7.42 6.28
C ILE A 512 -25.24 7.40 6.10
N TYR A 513 -24.63 6.43 6.76
CA TYR A 513 -23.23 6.12 6.66
C TYR A 513 -22.77 5.99 5.20
N SER A 514 -21.51 6.32 5.02
CA SER A 514 -20.85 6.24 3.75
C SER A 514 -19.43 5.68 3.93
N GLY A 515 -18.72 6.01 5.00
CA GLY A 515 -17.35 5.56 5.17
C GLY A 515 -16.47 6.72 5.58
N LYS A 516 -15.28 6.41 6.07
CA LYS A 516 -14.16 7.32 5.79
C LYS A 516 -13.89 7.13 4.29
N PHE A 517 -14.23 8.14 3.49
CA PHE A 517 -13.87 8.10 2.07
C PHE A 517 -12.50 8.69 1.84
N TYR A 518 -11.62 7.82 1.37
CA TYR A 518 -10.56 8.23 0.47
C TYR A 518 -11.19 8.32 -0.92
N TYR A 519 -11.20 9.52 -1.48
CA TYR A 519 -11.70 9.75 -2.84
C TYR A 519 -10.66 9.26 -3.83
N HIS A 520 -11.01 8.24 -4.60
CA HIS A 520 -10.23 7.83 -5.76
C HIS A 520 -10.38 8.88 -6.89
N PRO A 521 -9.30 9.52 -7.37
CA PRO A 521 -9.37 10.53 -8.44
C PRO A 521 -9.96 10.00 -9.76
N ALA A 522 -9.89 8.69 -10.04
CA ALA A 522 -10.43 8.19 -11.33
C ALA A 522 -11.96 8.12 -11.42
N TYR A 523 -12.71 8.45 -10.37
CA TYR A 523 -14.17 8.65 -10.48
C TYR A 523 -14.55 10.12 -10.77
N TYR A 524 -13.58 11.03 -10.93
CA TYR A 524 -13.83 12.39 -11.44
C TYR A 524 -13.86 12.45 -12.98
N TYR A 525 -13.45 11.38 -13.68
CA TYR A 525 -13.38 11.32 -15.15
C TYR A 525 -14.24 10.20 -15.72
N LEU A 526 -15.51 10.18 -15.34
CA LEU A 526 -16.55 9.54 -16.15
C LEU A 526 -17.60 10.61 -16.52
N ASN A 527 -17.22 11.42 -17.52
CA ASN A 527 -18.14 11.98 -18.51
C ASN A 527 -17.54 11.71 -19.88
#